data_AF-A0A5C9EB82-F1
#
_entry.id   AF-A0A5C9EB82-F1
#
_cell.length_a   1.000
_cell.length_b   1.000
_cell.length_c   1.000
_cell.angle_alpha   90.00
_cell.angle_beta   90.00
_cell.angle_gamma   90.00
#
_symmetry.space_group_name_H-M   'P 1'
#
loop_
_entity.id
_entity.type
_entity.pdbx_description
1 polymer ?
#
loop_
_entity_poly.entity_id
_entity_poly.type
_entity_poly.pdbx_seq_one_letter_code
_entity_poly.pdbx_strand_id
1 'polypeptide(L)'
;MLTTWKRIFEEKESMTKIRICPKCKEAKLKPAMNVSGWLAPDMYECRNCNYVGSFYLVIDPEELKESEIEDISDSGNDESE
;
A
#
# COMPACT_ATOMS: atom_id res chain seq x y z
N MET A 1 2.14 8.44 43.46
CA MET A 1 1.88 7.23 42.65
C MET A 1 1.16 7.66 41.37
N LEU A 2 1.92 8.13 40.37
CA LEU A 2 1.36 8.75 39.17
C LEU A 2 1.69 7.91 37.94
N THR A 3 0.62 7.40 37.32
CA THR A 3 0.41 7.21 35.88
C THR A 3 1.49 6.47 35.08
N THR A 4 1.67 5.18 35.34
CA THR A 4 2.31 4.26 34.38
C THR A 4 1.24 3.59 33.50
N TRP A 5 0.42 4.39 32.82
CA TRP A 5 -0.53 3.92 31.80
C TRP A 5 0.02 4.16 30.38
N LYS A 6 1.29 4.57 30.30
CA LYS A 6 1.98 5.05 29.10
C LYS A 6 2.49 3.93 28.17
N ARG A 7 1.88 2.73 28.20
CA ARG A 7 2.47 1.50 27.63
C ARG A 7 1.46 0.52 26.98
N ILE A 8 0.35 1.02 26.41
CA ILE A 8 -0.61 0.17 25.67
C ILE A 8 -0.89 0.68 24.24
N PHE A 9 -0.45 1.89 23.87
CA PHE A 9 -0.76 2.47 22.56
C PHE A 9 0.39 2.31 21.56
N GLU A 10 0.91 1.09 21.44
CA GLU A 10 1.89 0.67 20.44
C GLU A 10 1.36 -0.59 19.76
N GLU A 11 0.12 -0.52 19.28
CA GLU A 11 -0.51 -1.65 18.62
C GLU A 11 -1.33 -1.18 17.42
N LYS A 12 -0.80 -1.55 16.26
CA LYS A 12 -1.58 -2.06 15.13
C LYS A 12 -2.13 -1.02 14.15
N GLU A 13 -1.26 -0.17 13.58
CA GLU A 13 -1.44 0.15 12.16
C GLU A 13 -1.20 -1.14 11.36
N SER A 14 -2.25 -1.94 11.16
CA SER A 14 -2.21 -3.02 10.18
C SER A 14 -2.17 -2.38 8.81
N MET A 15 -0.97 -2.13 8.30
CA MET A 15 -0.73 -1.78 6.90
C MET A 15 -1.55 -2.69 6.00
N THR A 16 -2.62 -2.15 5.44
CA THR A 16 -3.42 -2.87 4.46
C THR A 16 -2.63 -2.83 3.16
N LYS A 17 -1.84 -3.87 2.90
CA LYS A 17 -1.11 -4.03 1.65
C LYS A 17 -2.09 -3.99 0.48
N ILE A 18 -1.98 -2.97 -0.37
CA ILE A 18 -2.89 -2.76 -1.48
C ILE A 18 -2.40 -3.60 -2.66
N ARG A 19 -3.26 -4.49 -3.19
CA ARG A 19 -2.95 -5.33 -4.35
C ARG A 19 -3.53 -4.70 -5.61
N ILE A 20 -2.67 -4.46 -6.59
CA ILE A 20 -2.99 -3.75 -7.84
C ILE A 20 -2.88 -4.68 -9.04
N CYS A 21 -3.83 -4.57 -9.97
CA CYS A 21 -3.79 -5.29 -11.24
C CYS A 21 -2.63 -4.82 -12.13
N PRO A 22 -1.81 -5.74 -12.68
CA PRO A 22 -0.67 -5.39 -13.52
C PRO A 22 -1.07 -4.81 -14.89
N LYS A 23 -2.31 -5.06 -15.35
CA LYS A 23 -2.79 -4.58 -16.67
C LYS A 23 -3.43 -3.21 -16.61
N CYS A 24 -4.41 -3.02 -15.73
CA CYS A 24 -5.20 -1.77 -15.66
C CYS A 24 -4.81 -0.85 -14.51
N LYS A 25 -3.88 -1.27 -13.64
CA LYS A 25 -3.41 -0.51 -12.47
C LYS A 25 -4.51 -0.20 -11.44
N GLU A 26 -5.64 -0.89 -11.47
CA GLU A 26 -6.70 -0.74 -10.48
C GLU A 26 -6.58 -1.76 -9.32
N ALA A 27 -6.95 -1.32 -8.11
CA ALA A 27 -7.02 -2.14 -6.89
C ALA A 27 -8.26 -3.06 -6.81
N LYS A 28 -8.72 -3.62 -7.95
CA LYS A 28 -9.96 -4.42 -8.04
C LYS A 28 -9.69 -5.92 -8.25
N LEU A 29 -8.61 -6.43 -7.67
CA LEU A 29 -8.26 -7.86 -7.70
C LEU A 29 -9.06 -8.64 -6.66
N LYS A 30 -9.57 -9.81 -7.06
CA LYS A 30 -10.22 -10.78 -6.18
C LYS A 30 -9.64 -12.17 -6.38
N PRO A 31 -9.63 -13.05 -5.38
CA PRO A 31 -9.26 -14.44 -5.59
C PRO A 31 -10.19 -15.07 -6.64
N ALA A 32 -9.59 -15.68 -7.67
CA ALA A 32 -10.30 -16.36 -8.75
C ALA A 32 -10.92 -17.68 -8.28
N MET A 33 -10.38 -18.23 -7.19
CA MET A 33 -10.83 -19.50 -6.61
C MET A 33 -10.78 -19.43 -5.09
N ASN A 34 -11.74 -20.07 -4.44
CA ASN A 34 -11.86 -20.13 -2.96
C ASN A 34 -11.13 -21.34 -2.36
N VAL A 35 -10.27 -22.01 -3.14
CA VAL A 35 -9.44 -23.10 -2.64
C VAL A 35 -8.14 -22.50 -2.11
N SER A 36 -7.69 -22.98 -0.96
CA SER A 36 -6.45 -22.52 -0.33
C SER A 36 -5.23 -23.10 -1.03
N GLY A 37 -4.11 -22.38 -0.94
CA GLY A 37 -2.79 -22.64 -1.56
C GLY A 37 -2.20 -24.05 -1.44
N TRP A 38 -2.83 -24.96 -0.71
CA TRP A 38 -2.48 -26.39 -0.68
C TRP A 38 -2.89 -27.14 -1.94
N LEU A 39 -4.05 -26.80 -2.52
CA LEU A 39 -4.62 -27.53 -3.66
C LEU A 39 -4.33 -26.86 -5.00
N ALA A 40 -4.31 -25.53 -5.02
CA ALA A 40 -4.04 -24.75 -6.22
C ALA A 40 -3.32 -23.45 -5.86
N PRO A 41 -2.48 -22.91 -6.76
CA PRO A 41 -1.83 -21.63 -6.54
C PRO A 41 -2.87 -20.50 -6.41
N ASP A 42 -2.54 -19.49 -5.59
CA ASP A 42 -3.39 -18.31 -5.43
C ASP A 42 -3.49 -17.57 -6.78
N MET A 43 -4.66 -17.67 -7.42
CA MET A 43 -4.98 -16.94 -8.63
C MET A 43 -5.92 -15.78 -8.32
N TYR A 44 -5.73 -14.67 -9.03
CA TYR A 44 -6.50 -13.45 -8.87
C TYR A 44 -7.16 -13.08 -10.19
N GLU A 45 -8.43 -12.66 -10.11
CA GLU A 45 -9.20 -12.09 -11.21
C GLU A 45 -9.42 -10.58 -10.99
N CYS A 46 -9.17 -9.79 -12.03
CA CYS A 46 -9.50 -8.37 -12.06
C CYS A 46 -10.89 -8.15 -12.65
N ARG A 47 -11.77 -7.48 -11.90
CA ARG A 47 -13.14 -7.16 -12.36
C ARG A 47 -13.22 -6.08 -13.44
N ASN A 48 -12.13 -5.38 -13.73
CA ASN A 48 -12.13 -4.26 -14.69
C ASN A 48 -11.65 -4.67 -16.08
N CYS A 49 -10.57 -5.47 -16.15
CA CYS A 49 -9.93 -5.84 -17.43
C CYS A 49 -9.88 -7.35 -17.68
N ASN A 50 -10.57 -8.14 -16.86
CA ASN A 50 -10.62 -9.62 -16.96
C ASN A 50 -9.22 -10.28 -16.92
N TYR A 51 -8.24 -9.64 -16.29
CA TYR A 51 -6.96 -10.27 -15.99
C TYR A 51 -7.18 -11.44 -15.04
N VAL A 52 -6.64 -12.61 -15.36
CA VAL A 52 -6.61 -13.79 -14.47
C VAL A 52 -5.18 -14.30 -14.37
N GLY A 53 -4.65 -14.39 -13.16
CA GLY A 53 -3.31 -14.92 -12.92
C GLY A 53 -2.86 -14.78 -11.47
N SER A 54 -1.72 -15.38 -11.14
CA SER A 54 -1.13 -15.32 -9.81
C SER A 54 -0.30 -14.05 -9.55
N PHE A 55 -0.05 -13.24 -10.59
CA PHE A 55 0.81 -12.08 -10.50
C PHE A 55 0.01 -10.79 -10.20
N TYR A 56 0.50 -10.01 -9.24
CA TYR A 56 -0.07 -8.73 -8.85
C TYR A 56 1.02 -7.82 -8.29
N LEU A 57 0.75 -6.51 -8.33
CA LEU A 57 1.63 -5.51 -7.73
C LEU A 57 1.17 -5.27 -6.29
N VAL A 58 2.12 -5.11 -5.38
CA VAL A 58 1.85 -4.76 -3.97
C VAL A 58 2.42 -3.38 -3.73
N ILE A 59 1.59 -2.51 -3.16
CA ILE A 59 2.01 -1.16 -2.75
C ILE A 59 1.81 -1.07 -1.25
N ASP A 60 2.88 -0.66 -0.57
CA ASP A 60 2.84 -0.31 0.85
C ASP A 60 2.43 1.16 0.95
N PRO A 61 1.25 1.47 1.55
CA PRO A 61 0.72 2.84 1.57
C PRO A 61 1.52 3.80 2.46
N GLU A 62 2.43 3.28 3.28
CA GLU A 62 3.32 4.09 4.12
C GLU A 62 4.41 4.79 3.29
N GLU A 63 4.89 4.16 2.21
CA GLU A 63 5.90 4.76 1.33
C GLU A 63 5.36 5.94 0.50
N LEU A 64 4.04 6.04 0.34
CA LEU A 64 3.40 7.13 -0.39
C LEU A 64 3.32 8.44 0.41
N LYS A 65 3.46 8.40 1.74
CA LYS A 65 3.30 9.59 2.59
C LYS A 65 4.58 10.44 2.65
N GLU A 66 5.72 9.92 2.23
CA GLU A 66 7.02 10.60 2.34
C GLU A 66 7.29 11.53 1.14
N SER A 67 6.67 11.30 -0.02
CA SER A 67 7.02 12.01 -1.27
C SER A 67 6.20 13.29 -1.55
N GLU A 68 5.23 13.66 -0.71
CA GLU A 68 4.49 14.93 -0.86
C GLU A 68 5.17 16.13 -0.15
N ILE A 69 6.33 15.94 0.49
CA ILE A 69 7.00 17.00 1.28
C ILE A 69 8.18 17.69 0.53
N GLU A 70 8.74 17.11 -0.54
CA GLU A 70 9.96 17.66 -1.16
C GLU A 70 9.75 18.77 -2.21
N ASP A 71 8.52 19.08 -2.63
CA ASP A 71 8.28 20.04 -3.72
C ASP A 71 7.78 21.43 -3.27
N ILE A 72 7.86 21.78 -1.98
CA ILE A 72 7.59 23.15 -1.51
C ILE A 72 8.84 23.76 -0.86
N SER A 73 9.76 24.23 -1.70
CA SER A 73 10.45 25.52 -1.52
C SER A 73 11.35 25.84 -2.73
N ASP A 74 10.72 26.21 -3.84
CA ASP A 74 11.30 27.26 -4.68
C ASP A 74 10.74 28.61 -4.20
N SER A 75 11.59 29.40 -3.57
CA SER A 75 11.52 30.87 -3.61
C SER A 75 12.82 31.42 -3.02
N GLY A 76 13.58 32.08 -3.89
CA GLY A 76 14.93 32.56 -3.61
C GLY A 76 15.03 33.67 -2.57
N ASN A 77 16.29 34.02 -2.29
CA ASN A 77 16.73 35.40 -2.20
C ASN A 77 18.25 35.44 -2.36
N ASP A 78 18.66 36.27 -3.32
CA ASP A 78 19.95 36.94 -3.35
C ASP A 78 20.27 37.56 -1.97
N GLU A 79 21.51 37.52 -1.53
CA GLU A 79 22.21 38.73 -1.05
C GLU A 79 23.71 38.47 -0.89
N SER A 80 24.43 39.45 -1.40
CA SER A 80 25.88 39.60 -1.47
C SER A 80 26.44 39.96 -0.09
N GLU A 81 27.69 39.59 0.20
CA GLU A 81 28.72 40.57 0.66
C GLU A 81 30.14 40.01 0.52
#